data_AF-A0A410UFR6-F1
#
_entry.id   AF-A0A410UFR6-F1
#
_cell.length_a   1.000
_cell.length_b   1.000
_cell.length_c   1.000
_cell.angle_alpha   90.00
_cell.angle_beta   90.00
_cell.angle_gamma   90.00
#
_symmetry.space_group_name_H-M   'P 1'
#
loop_
_entity.id
_entity.type
_entity.pdbx_description
1 polymer ?
#
loop_
_entity_poly.entity_id
_entity_poly.type
_entity_poly.pdbx_seq_one_letter_code
_entity_poly.pdbx_strand_id
1 'polypeptide(L)'
;MQPRLSWPANSGAYYPGKSNTGQDALGNIASFTYQGYDLQSLTDPLNRTTNYVVDTLGRRIATRDALGNVTLAQYDTNNRAVSATDALNQTTTQNYDAGCGTDQRHSC
;
A
#
# COMPACT_ATOMS: atom_id res chain seq x y z
N MET A 1 22.42 5.56 23.94
CA MET A 1 21.15 4.84 24.18
C MET A 1 20.04 5.55 23.42
N GLN A 2 19.73 5.07 22.22
CA GLN A 2 18.49 5.26 21.44
C GLN A 2 18.41 4.06 20.49
N PRO A 3 17.30 3.29 20.42
CA PRO A 3 17.17 2.21 19.45
C PRO A 3 16.75 2.83 18.12
N ARG A 4 17.71 3.09 17.22
CA ARG A 4 17.43 3.61 15.88
C ARG A 4 17.15 2.41 14.99
N LEU A 5 15.87 2.17 14.71
CA LEU A 5 15.44 1.25 13.67
C LEU A 5 15.98 1.77 12.33
N SER A 6 17.05 1.15 11.87
CA SER A 6 17.81 1.50 10.67
C SER A 6 16.98 1.16 9.43
N TRP A 7 16.48 2.18 8.75
CA TRP A 7 16.22 2.05 7.31
C TRP A 7 17.59 1.97 6.64
N PRO A 8 17.90 0.97 5.79
CA PRO A 8 19.15 1.00 5.09
C PRO A 8 19.12 2.17 4.11
N ALA A 9 19.95 3.17 4.36
CA ALA A 9 20.50 4.00 3.30
C ALA A 9 21.36 3.08 2.42
N ASN A 10 20.75 2.36 1.48
CA ASN A 10 21.49 1.59 0.49
C ASN A 10 21.60 2.41 -0.80
N SER A 11 22.68 3.17 -0.88
CA SER A 11 23.31 3.51 -2.14
C SER A 11 23.84 2.24 -2.79
N GLY A 12 23.20 1.78 -3.88
CA GLY A 12 23.74 0.69 -4.69
C GLY A 12 22.69 -0.04 -5.53
N ALA A 13 22.51 0.43 -6.76
CA ALA A 13 21.98 -0.30 -7.92
C ALA A 13 20.71 -1.17 -7.71
N TYR A 14 19.54 -0.64 -8.06
CA TYR A 14 18.42 -1.46 -8.50
C TYR A 14 17.74 -0.85 -9.73
N TYR A 15 17.54 -1.70 -10.73
CA TYR A 15 17.18 -1.38 -12.11
C TYR A 15 15.94 -0.49 -12.22
N PRO A 16 15.94 0.47 -13.16
CA PRO A 16 15.09 1.65 -13.11
C PRO A 16 13.64 1.22 -13.28
N GLY A 17 12.92 1.16 -12.17
CA GLY A 17 11.50 1.38 -12.19
C GLY A 17 11.25 2.65 -12.99
N LYS A 18 10.44 2.57 -14.04
CA LYS A 18 10.20 3.71 -14.93
C LYS A 18 9.64 4.85 -14.07
N SER A 19 10.42 5.90 -13.86
CA SER A 19 9.93 7.13 -13.26
C SER A 19 9.25 7.93 -14.37
N ASN A 20 7.94 8.10 -14.25
CA ASN A 20 7.18 8.93 -15.16
C ASN A 20 6.80 10.23 -14.46
N THR A 21 6.89 11.36 -15.15
CA THR A 21 6.44 12.65 -14.63
C THR A 21 5.17 13.05 -15.35
N GLY A 22 4.10 13.30 -14.61
CA GLY A 22 2.88 13.91 -15.11
C GLY A 22 2.87 15.39 -14.77
N GLN A 23 2.65 16.25 -15.76
CA GLN A 23 2.42 17.67 -15.53
C GLN A 23 0.93 17.96 -15.72
N ASP A 24 0.31 18.64 -14.76
CA ASP A 24 -1.07 19.10 -14.91
C ASP A 24 -1.17 20.38 -15.75
N ALA A 25 -2.39 20.81 -16.08
CA ALA A 25 -2.65 22.02 -16.86
C ALA A 25 -2.21 23.33 -16.15
N LEU A 26 -1.90 23.26 -14.85
CA LEU A 26 -1.44 24.38 -14.02
C LEU A 26 0.11 24.40 -13.89
N GLY A 27 0.80 23.45 -14.51
CA GLY A 27 2.26 23.35 -14.51
C GLY A 27 2.83 22.57 -13.33
N ASN A 28 2.00 21.99 -12.46
CA ASN A 28 2.44 21.21 -11.32
C ASN A 28 2.93 19.83 -11.77
N ILE A 29 4.10 19.41 -11.29
CA ILE A 29 4.75 18.16 -11.71
C ILE A 29 4.60 17.09 -10.62
N ALA A 30 3.93 15.99 -10.94
CA ALA A 30 3.89 14.79 -10.12
C ALA A 30 4.85 13.73 -10.69
N SER A 31 5.64 13.09 -9.83
CA SER A 31 6.54 11.99 -10.21
C SER A 31 5.99 10.65 -9.74
N PHE A 32 5.98 9.65 -10.60
CA PHE A 32 5.47 8.31 -10.31
C PHE A 32 6.59 7.30 -10.57
N THR A 33 6.95 6.47 -9.59
CA THR A 33 7.91 5.39 -9.78
C THR A 33 7.19 4.05 -9.74
N TYR A 34 7.37 3.26 -10.80
CA TYR A 34 6.75 1.94 -10.95
C TYR A 34 7.80 0.84 -10.86
N GLN A 35 7.52 -0.26 -10.18
CA GLN A 35 8.30 -1.50 -10.25
C GLN A 35 7.51 -2.52 -11.07
N GLY A 36 7.89 -2.73 -12.33
CA GLY A 36 7.08 -3.54 -13.25
C GLY A 36 5.79 -2.82 -13.62
N TYR A 37 4.64 -3.38 -13.21
CA TYR A 37 3.31 -2.78 -13.41
C TYR A 37 2.76 -2.10 -12.14
N ASP A 38 3.50 -2.18 -11.02
CA ASP A 38 3.03 -1.73 -9.72
C ASP A 38 3.59 -0.35 -9.37
N LEU A 39 2.72 0.57 -8.94
CA LEU A 39 3.14 1.88 -8.44
C LEU A 39 3.77 1.73 -7.05
N GLN A 40 4.98 2.26 -6.89
CA GLN A 40 5.79 2.13 -5.67
C GLN A 40 5.98 3.45 -4.95
N SER A 41 6.08 4.55 -5.69
CA SER A 41 6.05 5.87 -5.09
C SER A 41 5.36 6.88 -6.00
N LEU A 42 4.71 7.83 -5.35
CA LEU A 42 4.11 9.01 -5.93
C LEU A 42 4.69 10.20 -5.20
N THR A 43 5.31 11.12 -5.91
CA THR A 43 5.70 12.42 -5.37
C THR A 43 4.82 13.48 -6.00
N ASP A 44 4.00 14.11 -5.17
CA ASP A 44 3.15 15.21 -5.58
C ASP A 44 3.99 16.46 -5.89
N PRO A 45 3.41 17.44 -6.63
CA PRO A 45 4.08 18.70 -6.95
C PRO A 45 4.49 19.54 -5.74
N LEU A 46 3.87 19.29 -4.59
CA LEU A 46 4.23 19.89 -3.30
C LEU A 46 5.41 19.17 -2.63
N ASN A 47 6.15 18.36 -3.39
CA ASN A 47 7.29 17.56 -2.95
C ASN A 47 6.93 16.60 -1.81
N ARG A 48 5.69 16.10 -1.83
CA ARG A 48 5.14 15.14 -0.86
C ARG A 48 5.23 13.75 -1.47
N THR A 49 6.06 12.89 -0.89
CA THR A 49 6.25 11.52 -1.38
C THR A 49 5.40 10.54 -0.60
N THR A 50 4.48 9.87 -1.30
CA THR A 50 3.71 8.74 -0.83
C THR A 50 4.30 7.45 -1.39
N ASN A 51 4.57 6.47 -0.52
CA ASN A 51 5.12 5.18 -0.90
C ASN A 51 4.04 4.11 -0.79
N TYR A 52 4.07 3.15 -1.69
CA TYR A 52 3.12 2.05 -1.74
C TYR A 52 3.88 0.73 -1.74
N VAL A 53 3.41 -0.20 -0.93
CA VAL A 53 3.91 -1.58 -0.92
C VAL A 53 2.79 -2.47 -1.44
N VAL A 54 3.13 -3.25 -2.45
CA VAL A 54 2.25 -4.25 -3.04
C VAL A 54 2.73 -5.66 -2.72
N ASP A 55 1.79 -6.58 -2.60
CA ASP A 55 2.04 -8.02 -2.55
C ASP A 55 2.31 -8.56 -3.97
N THR A 56 2.82 -9.79 -4.06
CA THR A 56 3.06 -10.58 -5.28
C THR A 56 1.86 -10.66 -6.23
N LEU A 57 0.64 -10.44 -5.72
CA LEU A 57 -0.61 -10.40 -6.48
C LEU A 57 -0.99 -8.98 -6.97
N GLY A 58 -0.10 -7.97 -6.83
CA GLY A 58 -0.37 -6.58 -7.21
C GLY A 58 -1.33 -5.84 -6.26
N ARG A 59 -1.55 -6.38 -5.06
CA ARG A 59 -2.50 -5.83 -4.07
C ARG A 59 -1.75 -4.92 -3.10
N ARG A 60 -2.26 -3.71 -2.86
CA ARG A 60 -1.60 -2.71 -2.01
C ARG A 60 -1.76 -3.03 -0.52
N ILE A 61 -0.73 -3.59 0.09
CA ILE A 61 -0.72 -4.00 1.50
C ILE A 61 -0.24 -2.90 2.47
N ALA A 62 0.50 -1.91 1.97
CA ALA A 62 0.86 -0.74 2.76
C ALA A 62 0.87 0.53 1.92
N THR A 63 0.51 1.64 2.55
CA THR A 63 0.62 2.99 2.01
C THR A 63 1.26 3.85 3.08
N ARG A 64 2.30 4.60 2.73
CA ARG A 64 2.95 5.54 3.62
C ARG A 64 2.90 6.92 2.99
N ASP A 65 2.14 7.83 3.58
CA ASP A 65 2.02 9.19 3.09
C ASP A 65 3.26 10.03 3.45
N ALA A 66 3.38 11.17 2.79
CA ALA A 66 4.46 12.13 3.02
C ALA A 66 4.54 12.67 4.46
N LEU A 67 3.43 12.63 5.19
CA LEU A 67 3.35 13.01 6.60
C LEU A 67 3.93 11.94 7.56
N GLY A 68 4.34 10.78 7.02
CA GLY A 68 4.82 9.64 7.81
C GLY A 68 3.71 8.71 8.32
N ASN A 69 2.46 9.06 8.03
CA ASN A 69 1.26 8.27 8.24
C ASN A 69 1.35 6.95 7.47
N VAL A 70 1.11 5.82 8.14
CA VAL A 70 1.17 4.48 7.53
C VAL A 70 -0.19 3.83 7.63
N THR A 71 -0.76 3.48 6.48
CA THR A 71 -1.98 2.70 6.37
C THR A 71 -1.63 1.31 5.86
N LEU A 72 -2.06 0.28 6.58
CA LEU A 72 -1.85 -1.12 6.22
C LEU A 72 -3.18 -1.75 5.79
N ALA A 73 -3.14 -2.62 4.80
CA ALA A 73 -4.30 -3.41 4.38
C ALA A 73 -3.90 -4.88 4.27
N GLN A 74 -4.76 -5.75 4.77
CA GLN A 74 -4.62 -7.20 4.64
C GLN A 74 -5.79 -7.72 3.82
N TYR A 75 -5.47 -8.63 2.90
CA TYR A 75 -6.44 -9.21 1.99
C TYR A 75 -6.55 -10.72 2.24
N ASP A 76 -7.75 -11.27 2.10
CA ASP A 76 -7.96 -12.72 2.09
C ASP A 76 -7.56 -13.34 0.74
N THR A 77 -7.76 -14.65 0.61
CA THR A 77 -7.55 -15.42 -0.62
C THR A 77 -8.50 -15.04 -1.75
N ASN A 78 -9.58 -14.33 -1.44
CA ASN A 78 -10.61 -13.88 -2.38
C ASN A 78 -10.42 -12.40 -2.76
N ASN A 79 -9.25 -11.82 -2.47
CA ASN A 79 -8.91 -10.41 -2.72
C ASN A 79 -9.82 -9.40 -2.00
N ARG A 80 -10.41 -9.77 -0.87
CA ARG A 80 -11.22 -8.88 -0.04
C ARG A 80 -10.38 -8.35 1.12
N ALA A 81 -10.51 -7.06 1.42
CA ALA A 81 -9.80 -6.45 2.53
C ALA A 81 -10.40 -6.91 3.87
N VAL A 82 -9.69 -7.79 4.58
CA VAL A 82 -10.14 -8.33 5.88
C VAL A 82 -9.70 -7.47 7.05
N SER A 83 -8.65 -6.67 6.87
CA SER A 83 -8.16 -5.74 7.88
C SER A 83 -7.57 -4.52 7.22
N ALA A 84 -7.88 -3.34 7.74
CA ALA A 84 -7.26 -2.09 7.37
C ALA A 84 -6.85 -1.35 8.64
N THR A 85 -5.58 -1.02 8.77
CA THR A 85 -5.06 -0.19 9.86
C THR A 85 -4.75 1.19 9.31
N ASP A 86 -5.42 2.22 9.84
CA ASP A 86 -5.15 3.62 9.49
C ASP A 86 -3.87 4.11 10.20
N ALA A 87 -3.35 5.26 9.76
CA ALA A 87 -2.24 5.99 10.34
C ALA A 87 -2.40 6.38 11.80
N LEU A 88 -3.65 6.46 12.30
CA LEU A 88 -3.95 6.61 13.73
C LEU A 88 -3.87 5.29 14.51
N ASN A 89 -3.32 4.24 13.88
CA ASN A 89 -3.21 2.90 14.42
C ASN A 89 -4.59 2.28 14.76
N GLN A 90 -5.63 2.78 14.09
CA GLN A 90 -7.00 2.28 14.20
C GLN A 90 -7.19 1.16 13.19
N THR A 91 -7.44 -0.06 13.69
CA THR A 91 -7.66 -1.23 12.85
C THR A 91 -9.15 -1.49 12.68
N THR A 92 -9.60 -1.52 11.44
CA THR A 92 -10.95 -1.94 11.03
C THR A 92 -10.84 -3.33 10.41
N THR A 93 -11.42 -4.33 11.07
CA THR A 93 -11.50 -5.70 10.56
C THR A 93 -12.87 -5.97 9.96
N GLN A 94 -12.89 -6.52 8.76
CA GLN A 94 -14.11 -6.92 8.05
C GLN A 94 -14.13 -8.44 7.97
N ASN A 95 -14.99 -9.06 8.78
CA ASN A 95 -15.20 -10.49 8.73
C ASN A 95 -16.25 -10.77 7.66
N TYR A 96 -15.79 -11.19 6.49
CA TYR A 96 -16.67 -11.78 5.50
C TYR A 96 -16.97 -13.21 5.94
N ASP A 97 -17.97 -13.37 6.81
CA ASP A 97 -18.55 -14.68 7.06
C ASP A 97 -18.97 -15.23 5.70
N ALA A 98 -18.29 -16.31 5.28
CA ALA A 98 -18.71 -17.08 4.13
C ALA A 98 -20.00 -17.75 4.61
N GLY A 99 -21.11 -17.02 4.49
CA GLY A 99 -22.40 -17.35 5.06
C GLY A 99 -22.76 -18.77 4.71
N CYS A 100 -22.37 -19.69 5.60
CA CYS A 100 -22.89 -21.01 5.59
C CYS A 100 -24.23 -20.82 6.28
N GLY A 101 -25.28 -20.66 5.47
CA GLY A 101 -26.64 -20.90 5.92
C GLY A 101 -26.76 -22.37 6.30
N THR A 102 -26.08 -22.77 7.37
CA THR A 102 -26.24 -24.09 7.99
C THR A 102 -27.41 -23.96 8.94
N ASP A 103 -28.61 -23.90 8.35
CA ASP A 103 -29.74 -24.51 9.04
C ASP A 103 -29.35 -25.97 9.31
N GLN A 104 -29.45 -26.37 10.57
CA GLN A 104 -28.88 -27.60 11.10
C GLN A 104 -29.71 -28.83 10.71
N ARG A 105 -29.97 -29.06 9.42
CA ARG A 105 -30.38 -30.38 8.91
C ARG A 105 -29.89 -30.56 7.49
N HIS A 106 -28.99 -31.53 7.34
CA HIS A 106 -28.48 -32.14 6.11
C HIS A 106 -27.15 -31.58 5.60
N SER A 107 -26.17 -32.48 5.65
CA SER A 107 -24.92 -32.42 4.90
C SER A 107 -25.19 -32.29 3.40
N CYS A 108 -24.45 -31.38 2.77
CA CYS A 108 -24.18 -31.23 1.33
C CYS A 108 -25.38 -31.10 0.37
#